data_AF-A0A5C6U4K9-F1
#
_entry.id   AF-A0A5C6U4K9-F1
#
_cell.length_a   1.000
_cell.length_b   1.000
_cell.length_c   1.000
_cell.angle_alpha   90.00
_cell.angle_beta   90.00
_cell.angle_gamma   90.00
#
_symmetry.space_group_name_H-M   'P 1'
#
loop_
_entity.id
_entity.type
_entity.pdbx_description
1 polymer ?
#
loop_
_entity_poly.entity_id
_entity_poly.type
_entity_poly.pdbx_seq_one_letter_code
_entity_poly.pdbx_strand_id
1 'polypeptide(L)'
;MHRAPRGGRWASTRDNPRFDARCAKDGPVASAPIPHDESERLRSLAKLEVLDSEPEREFDALVHAAALVCGVPISLISLIDADRQWFKANLGLPGVSETPREVAFCAHAILQDDIFEVPDATADPRFADNALVTGHPAIRFYAGAPLRLSDGAHAGTLCVIDRQPRRLDALQRELLGHWRPQPSRRWKDGGRCAPSANCATARCGPRPR
;
A
#
# COMPACT_ATOMS: atom_id res chain seq x y z
N MET A 1 -25.08 -29.27 -44.00
CA MET A 1 -24.66 -29.21 -42.59
C MET A 1 -23.84 -27.94 -42.38
N HIS A 2 -24.24 -27.16 -41.36
CA HIS A 2 -23.59 -25.99 -40.74
C HIS A 2 -23.27 -24.73 -41.57
N ARG A 3 -24.28 -23.83 -41.61
CA ARG A 3 -24.13 -22.37 -41.70
C ARG A 3 -23.39 -21.82 -40.48
N ALA A 4 -22.45 -20.90 -40.70
CA ALA A 4 -21.87 -20.04 -39.66
C ALA A 4 -22.92 -19.05 -39.10
N PRO A 5 -22.90 -18.73 -37.80
CA PRO A 5 -23.65 -17.60 -37.28
C PRO A 5 -22.84 -16.31 -37.38
N ARG A 6 -23.52 -15.26 -37.86
CA ARG A 6 -23.11 -13.87 -37.84
C ARG A 6 -23.32 -13.28 -36.44
N GLY A 7 -22.44 -12.35 -36.05
CA GLY A 7 -22.80 -11.19 -35.22
C GLY A 7 -22.63 -11.35 -33.71
N GLY A 8 -21.62 -10.69 -33.16
CA GLY A 8 -21.46 -10.42 -31.74
C GLY A 8 -20.65 -9.16 -31.56
N ARG A 9 -21.36 -8.04 -31.45
CA ARG A 9 -20.85 -6.68 -31.25
C ARG A 9 -20.20 -6.63 -29.86
N TRP A 10 -18.90 -6.38 -29.75
CA TRP A 10 -18.24 -6.12 -28.46
C TRP A 10 -18.68 -4.73 -27.98
N ALA A 11 -19.84 -4.68 -27.35
CA ALA A 11 -20.32 -3.51 -26.65
C ALA A 11 -19.61 -3.45 -25.29
N SER A 12 -18.80 -2.42 -25.12
CA SER A 12 -18.46 -1.72 -23.88
C SER A 12 -19.23 -2.20 -22.64
N THR A 13 -18.59 -2.93 -21.74
CA THR A 13 -19.06 -3.10 -20.35
C THR A 13 -18.34 -2.09 -19.46
N ARG A 14 -18.82 -0.83 -19.50
CA ARG A 14 -18.68 0.12 -18.39
C ARG A 14 -19.71 -0.26 -17.33
N ASP A 15 -19.47 -1.36 -16.63
CA ASP A 15 -20.26 -1.71 -15.44
C ASP A 15 -19.26 -2.14 -14.36
N ASN A 16 -18.50 -1.15 -13.89
CA ASN A 16 -17.79 -1.24 -12.64
C ASN A 16 -18.83 -0.98 -11.54
N PRO A 17 -19.12 -1.93 -10.63
CA PRO A 17 -20.07 -1.69 -9.55
C PRO A 17 -19.47 -0.66 -8.60
N ARG A 18 -19.77 0.62 -8.86
CA ARG A 18 -19.53 1.70 -7.90
C ARG A 18 -20.14 1.27 -6.58
N PHE A 19 -19.34 1.25 -5.52
CA PHE A 19 -19.81 1.02 -4.16
C PHE A 19 -20.99 1.96 -3.92
N ASP A 20 -22.18 1.40 -3.79
CA ASP A 20 -23.40 2.18 -3.63
C ASP A 20 -23.40 2.79 -2.23
N ALA A 21 -22.87 4.02 -2.13
CA ALA A 21 -22.78 4.78 -0.90
C ALA A 21 -24.15 5.08 -0.25
N ARG A 22 -25.28 4.75 -0.91
CA ARG A 22 -26.64 5.09 -0.46
C ARG A 22 -27.14 4.27 0.75
N CYS A 23 -26.37 3.30 1.25
CA CYS A 23 -26.70 2.52 2.45
C CYS A 23 -25.86 2.88 3.69
N ALA A 24 -24.93 3.83 3.59
CA ALA A 24 -24.21 4.34 4.75
C ALA A 24 -25.17 5.19 5.59
N LYS A 25 -25.40 4.79 6.84
CA LYS A 25 -26.22 5.60 7.77
C LYS A 25 -25.51 6.93 8.01
N ASP A 26 -26.28 8.03 8.04
CA ASP A 26 -25.86 9.42 8.28
C ASP A 26 -25.33 9.66 9.72
N GLY A 27 -24.35 8.87 10.16
CA GLY A 27 -23.52 9.17 11.33
C GLY A 27 -22.26 9.92 10.87
N PRO A 28 -21.72 10.86 11.66
CA PRO A 28 -20.49 11.55 11.31
C PRO A 28 -19.32 10.56 11.36
N VAL A 29 -19.01 9.93 10.23
CA VAL A 29 -17.74 9.22 10.08
C VAL A 29 -16.64 10.27 10.26
N ALA A 30 -15.68 10.00 11.15
CA ALA A 30 -14.52 10.86 11.32
C ALA A 30 -13.67 10.76 10.05
N SER A 31 -13.96 11.62 9.06
CA SER A 31 -13.14 11.75 7.87
C SER A 31 -11.73 12.14 8.26
N ALA A 32 -10.74 11.59 7.56
CA ALA A 32 -9.34 11.89 7.84
C ALA A 32 -9.06 13.40 7.67
N PRO A 33 -8.30 14.02 8.58
CA PRO A 33 -7.81 15.38 8.37
C PRO A 33 -7.06 15.51 7.03
N ILE A 34 -7.22 16.64 6.37
CA ILE A 34 -6.45 16.96 5.16
C ILE A 34 -5.06 17.46 5.59
N PRO A 35 -3.96 16.87 5.08
CA PRO A 35 -2.61 17.36 5.33
C PRO A 35 -2.43 18.84 4.95
N HIS A 36 -1.58 19.58 5.67
CA HIS A 36 -1.27 20.97 5.33
C HIS A 36 -0.63 21.12 3.94
N ASP A 37 0.11 20.11 3.50
CA ASP A 37 0.82 20.02 2.23
C ASP A 37 0.04 19.24 1.16
N GLU A 38 -1.27 19.08 1.30
CA GLU A 38 -2.10 18.25 0.40
C GLU A 38 -1.94 18.62 -1.08
N SER A 39 -1.85 19.93 -1.40
CA SER A 39 -1.65 20.38 -2.78
C SER A 39 -0.28 19.99 -3.36
N GLU A 40 0.74 19.83 -2.52
CA GLU A 40 2.05 19.31 -2.92
C GLU A 40 1.98 17.80 -3.11
N ARG A 41 1.41 17.09 -2.14
CA ARG A 41 1.19 15.64 -2.19
C ARG A 41 0.43 15.20 -3.44
N LEU A 42 -0.66 15.88 -3.77
CA LEU A 42 -1.45 15.61 -4.98
C LEU A 42 -0.68 15.88 -6.27
N ARG A 43 0.11 16.97 -6.31
CA ARG A 43 1.00 17.24 -7.46
C ARG A 43 2.04 16.14 -7.63
N SER A 44 2.59 15.64 -6.53
CA SER A 44 3.58 14.56 -6.56
C SER A 44 2.97 13.23 -6.98
N LEU A 45 1.77 12.91 -6.51
CA LEU A 45 1.00 11.75 -6.98
C LEU A 45 0.69 11.84 -8.48
N ALA A 46 0.22 13.00 -8.95
CA ALA A 46 -0.13 13.21 -10.36
C ALA A 46 1.07 12.98 -11.30
N LYS A 47 2.28 13.37 -10.88
CA LYS A 47 3.53 13.15 -11.66
C LYS A 47 3.88 11.67 -11.87
N LEU A 48 3.31 10.75 -11.09
CA LEU A 48 3.56 9.33 -11.28
C LEU A 48 2.77 8.74 -12.45
N GLU A 49 1.74 9.45 -12.96
CA GLU A 49 0.87 9.00 -14.05
C GLU A 49 0.27 7.60 -13.82
N VAL A 50 0.09 7.24 -12.55
CA VAL A 50 -0.31 5.89 -12.11
C VAL A 50 -1.81 5.78 -11.80
N LEU A 51 -2.49 6.89 -11.53
CA LEU A 51 -3.93 6.89 -11.29
C LEU A 51 -4.68 6.50 -12.56
N ASP A 52 -5.73 5.68 -12.43
CA ASP A 52 -6.56 5.18 -13.53
C ASP A 52 -5.79 4.41 -14.62
N SER A 53 -4.58 3.93 -14.30
CA SER A 53 -3.77 3.10 -15.18
C SER A 53 -4.12 1.61 -15.03
N GLU A 54 -3.73 0.82 -16.03
CA GLU A 54 -3.96 -0.63 -16.04
C GLU A 54 -3.28 -1.34 -14.85
N PRO A 55 -3.81 -2.49 -14.41
CA PRO A 55 -3.13 -3.34 -13.43
C PRO A 55 -1.74 -3.77 -13.90
N GLU A 56 -0.78 -3.84 -12.98
CA GLU A 56 0.58 -4.32 -13.27
C GLU A 56 0.91 -5.49 -12.35
N ARG A 57 1.54 -6.52 -12.92
CA ARG A 57 1.81 -7.80 -12.22
C ARG A 57 2.71 -7.61 -11.00
N GLU A 58 3.58 -6.61 -11.06
CA GLU A 58 4.50 -6.24 -10.00
C GLU A 58 3.72 -5.82 -8.76
N PHE A 59 2.75 -4.92 -8.88
CA PHE A 59 1.91 -4.48 -7.77
C PHE A 59 0.99 -5.59 -7.27
N ASP A 60 0.45 -6.41 -8.17
CA ASP A 60 -0.34 -7.59 -7.80
C ASP A 60 0.49 -8.56 -6.95
N ALA A 61 1.73 -8.84 -7.35
CA ALA A 61 2.64 -9.70 -6.59
C ALA A 61 2.90 -9.16 -5.17
N LEU A 62 2.97 -7.83 -4.99
CA LEU A 62 3.15 -7.22 -3.67
C LEU A 62 1.96 -7.44 -2.74
N VAL A 63 0.75 -7.18 -3.21
CA VAL A 63 -0.45 -7.39 -2.39
C VAL A 63 -0.67 -8.88 -2.10
N HIS A 64 -0.34 -9.76 -3.05
CA HIS A 64 -0.35 -11.20 -2.82
C HIS A 64 0.65 -11.63 -1.74
N ALA A 65 1.88 -11.14 -1.79
CA ALA A 65 2.89 -11.44 -0.77
C ALA A 65 2.50 -10.91 0.61
N ALA A 66 2.01 -9.67 0.69
CA ALA A 66 1.57 -9.06 1.93
C ALA A 66 0.40 -9.83 2.57
N ALA A 67 -0.60 -10.21 1.78
CA ALA A 67 -1.73 -11.03 2.25
C ALA A 67 -1.27 -12.40 2.75
N LEU A 68 -0.38 -13.07 2.01
CA LEU A 68 0.14 -14.38 2.36
C LEU A 68 0.89 -14.36 3.69
N VAL A 69 1.81 -13.42 3.86
CA VAL A 69 2.63 -13.34 5.09
C VAL A 69 1.82 -12.88 6.29
N CYS A 70 0.89 -11.94 6.09
CA CYS A 70 0.02 -11.48 7.18
C CYS A 70 -1.13 -12.46 7.48
N GLY A 71 -1.35 -13.46 6.61
CA GLY A 71 -2.43 -14.44 6.76
C GLY A 71 -3.81 -13.78 6.76
N VAL A 72 -4.01 -12.78 5.90
CA VAL A 72 -5.24 -11.99 5.80
C VAL A 72 -5.93 -12.20 4.45
N PRO A 73 -7.26 -12.01 4.36
CA PRO A 73 -8.00 -12.22 3.11
C PRO A 73 -7.90 -11.04 2.13
N ILE A 74 -7.48 -9.85 2.59
CA ILE A 74 -7.51 -8.62 1.79
C ILE A 74 -6.17 -7.90 1.91
N SER A 75 -5.60 -7.49 0.78
CA SER A 75 -4.45 -6.58 0.72
C SER A 75 -4.51 -5.69 -0.52
N LEU A 76 -4.16 -4.42 -0.36
CA LEU A 76 -4.34 -3.39 -1.38
C LEU A 76 -3.11 -2.51 -1.50
N ILE A 77 -2.80 -2.07 -2.72
CA ILE A 77 -2.02 -0.86 -2.95
C ILE A 77 -3.01 0.24 -3.28
N SER A 78 -3.13 1.18 -2.35
CA SER A 78 -4.18 2.18 -2.29
C SER A 78 -3.57 3.57 -2.41
N LEU A 79 -3.95 4.33 -3.43
CA LEU A 79 -3.49 5.69 -3.66
C LEU A 79 -4.58 6.68 -3.25
N ILE A 80 -4.19 7.71 -2.50
CA ILE A 80 -5.14 8.72 -1.99
C ILE A 80 -5.13 9.91 -2.94
N ASP A 81 -6.24 10.11 -3.65
CA ASP A 81 -6.50 11.28 -4.49
C ASP A 81 -7.28 12.34 -3.69
N ALA A 82 -7.70 13.42 -4.33
CA ALA A 82 -8.39 14.54 -3.68
C ALA A 82 -9.66 14.09 -2.95
N ASP A 83 -10.55 13.35 -3.63
CA ASP A 83 -11.88 12.96 -3.17
C ASP A 83 -12.07 11.44 -3.05
N ARG A 84 -11.12 10.65 -3.57
CA ARG A 84 -11.20 9.19 -3.64
C ARG A 84 -9.93 8.50 -3.16
N GLN A 85 -10.10 7.22 -2.88
CA GLN A 85 -9.04 6.26 -2.68
C GLN A 85 -9.10 5.29 -3.87
N TRP A 86 -8.04 5.23 -4.68
CA TRP A 86 -7.98 4.41 -5.89
C TRP A 86 -7.02 3.22 -5.70
N PHE A 87 -7.41 2.03 -6.17
CA PHE A 87 -6.66 0.80 -5.97
C PHE A 87 -5.80 0.46 -7.18
N LYS A 88 -4.47 0.58 -7.03
CA LYS A 88 -3.50 0.16 -8.06
C LYS A 88 -3.37 -1.35 -8.14
N ALA A 89 -3.48 -2.02 -7.00
CA ALA A 89 -3.58 -3.47 -6.91
C ALA A 89 -4.59 -3.83 -5.81
N ASN A 90 -5.41 -4.83 -6.10
CA ASN A 90 -6.51 -5.23 -5.23
C ASN A 90 -6.60 -6.75 -5.14
N LEU A 91 -6.30 -7.25 -3.94
CA LEU A 91 -6.58 -8.63 -3.56
C LEU A 91 -7.67 -8.63 -2.48
N GLY A 92 -8.75 -9.39 -2.74
CA GLY A 92 -9.80 -9.66 -1.75
C GLY A 92 -11.05 -8.79 -1.83
N LEU A 93 -11.09 -7.78 -2.72
CA LEU A 93 -12.26 -6.94 -2.99
C LEU A 93 -12.58 -6.90 -4.51
N PRO A 94 -13.04 -8.01 -5.11
CA PRO A 94 -13.28 -8.08 -6.56
C PRO A 94 -14.37 -7.10 -7.00
N GLY A 95 -14.16 -6.44 -8.14
CA GLY A 95 -15.11 -5.48 -8.72
C GLY A 95 -15.11 -4.11 -8.05
N VAL A 96 -14.23 -3.85 -7.07
CA VAL A 96 -14.07 -2.53 -6.45
C VAL A 96 -12.72 -1.97 -6.89
N SER A 97 -12.72 -0.84 -7.61
CA SER A 97 -11.48 -0.16 -8.03
C SER A 97 -11.16 1.08 -7.19
N GLU A 98 -12.16 1.62 -6.50
CA GLU A 98 -12.01 2.82 -5.69
C GLU A 98 -13.08 2.91 -4.60
N THR A 99 -12.83 3.74 -3.59
CA THR A 99 -13.79 4.13 -2.57
C THR A 99 -13.73 5.64 -2.33
N PRO A 100 -14.78 6.28 -1.80
CA PRO A 100 -14.68 7.66 -1.32
C PRO A 100 -13.54 7.83 -0.31
N ARG A 101 -12.83 8.96 -0.33
CA ARG A 101 -11.73 9.24 0.60
C ARG A 101 -12.20 9.32 2.06
N GLU A 102 -13.41 9.82 2.28
CA GLU A 102 -14.00 9.99 3.62
C GLU A 102 -14.16 8.67 4.41
N VAL A 103 -14.37 7.54 3.70
CA VAL A 103 -14.45 6.21 4.33
C VAL A 103 -13.10 5.47 4.37
N ALA A 104 -12.06 6.05 3.78
CA ALA A 104 -10.78 5.38 3.58
C ALA A 104 -9.91 5.38 4.85
N PHE A 105 -9.57 4.19 5.34
CA PHE A 105 -8.56 4.01 6.39
C PHE A 105 -7.19 4.52 5.95
N CYS A 106 -6.85 4.36 4.67
CA CYS A 106 -5.55 4.77 4.13
C CYS A 106 -5.39 6.31 4.13
N ALA A 107 -6.50 7.07 4.11
CA ALA A 107 -6.45 8.52 4.27
C ALA A 107 -5.96 8.96 5.66
N HIS A 108 -6.21 8.14 6.70
CA HIS A 108 -5.64 8.35 8.04
C HIS A 108 -4.18 7.87 8.12
N ALA A 109 -3.85 6.80 7.39
CA ALA A 109 -2.51 6.23 7.41
C ALA A 109 -1.46 7.18 6.79
N ILE A 110 -1.79 7.91 5.72
CA ILE A 110 -0.85 8.85 5.08
C ILE A 110 -0.49 10.07 5.95
N LEU A 111 -1.15 10.27 7.09
CA LEU A 111 -0.88 11.37 8.02
C LEU A 111 0.31 11.13 8.95
N GLN A 112 0.92 9.95 8.89
CA GLN A 112 2.09 9.59 9.71
C GLN A 112 3.12 8.82 8.87
N ASP A 113 4.34 8.69 9.38
CA ASP A 113 5.45 8.04 8.67
C ASP A 113 5.55 6.52 8.91
N ASP A 114 4.97 6.04 10.01
CA ASP A 114 5.04 4.66 10.46
C ASP A 114 3.76 3.88 10.10
N ILE A 115 3.77 2.57 10.36
CA ILE A 115 2.61 1.71 10.10
C ILE A 115 1.43 2.20 10.94
N PHE A 116 0.32 2.47 10.27
CA PHE A 116 -0.95 2.75 10.92
C PHE A 116 -1.70 1.44 11.17
N GLU A 117 -1.77 1.00 12.42
CA GLU A 117 -2.42 -0.25 12.83
C GLU A 117 -3.71 0.03 13.62
N VAL A 118 -4.81 -0.60 13.19
CA VAL A 118 -6.12 -0.60 13.86
C VAL A 118 -6.46 -2.06 14.18
N PRO A 119 -6.24 -2.49 15.44
CA PRO A 119 -6.45 -3.89 15.83
C PRO A 119 -7.90 -4.36 15.73
N ASP A 120 -8.84 -3.48 16.08
CA ASP A 120 -10.28 -3.68 15.96
C ASP A 120 -10.99 -2.36 15.62
N ALA A 121 -11.48 -2.22 14.39
CA ALA A 121 -12.15 -1.05 13.87
C ALA A 121 -13.53 -0.82 14.50
N THR A 122 -14.16 -1.85 15.11
CA THR A 122 -15.42 -1.68 15.85
C THR A 122 -15.22 -1.05 17.22
N ALA A 123 -14.00 -1.13 17.76
CA ALA A 123 -13.62 -0.52 19.03
C ALA A 123 -12.89 0.84 18.85
N ASP A 124 -12.56 1.22 17.61
CA ASP A 124 -11.90 2.48 17.30
C ASP A 124 -12.93 3.57 17.01
N PRO A 125 -13.01 4.66 17.81
CA PRO A 125 -13.99 5.73 17.63
C PRO A 125 -13.94 6.41 16.26
N ARG A 126 -12.81 6.33 15.54
CA ARG A 126 -12.66 6.90 14.19
C ARG A 126 -13.38 6.08 13.13
N PHE A 127 -13.57 4.78 13.38
CA PHE A 127 -14.02 3.82 12.38
C PHE A 127 -15.25 3.02 12.78
N ALA A 128 -15.68 3.04 14.04
CA ALA A 128 -16.77 2.22 14.55
C ALA A 128 -18.08 2.40 13.74
N ASP A 129 -18.36 3.64 13.30
CA ASP A 129 -19.53 3.98 12.49
C ASP A 129 -19.27 4.00 10.97
N ASN A 130 -18.05 3.66 10.53
CA ASN A 130 -17.68 3.67 9.12
C ASN A 130 -18.46 2.59 8.33
N ALA A 131 -18.95 2.92 7.14
CA ALA A 131 -19.71 2.03 6.27
C ALA A 131 -18.96 0.73 5.92
N LEU A 132 -17.63 0.77 5.82
CA LEU A 132 -16.80 -0.41 5.56
C LEU A 132 -16.67 -1.34 6.78
N VAL A 133 -16.98 -0.84 7.99
CA VAL A 133 -16.95 -1.58 9.25
C VAL A 133 -18.35 -2.13 9.59
N THR A 134 -19.37 -1.28 9.48
CA THR A 134 -20.76 -1.62 9.81
C THR A 134 -21.45 -2.40 8.70
N GLY A 135 -21.09 -2.15 7.44
CA GLY A 135 -21.58 -2.84 6.25
C GLY A 135 -20.54 -3.78 5.65
N HIS A 136 -20.70 -4.11 4.36
CA HIS A 136 -19.68 -4.86 3.61
C HIS A 136 -18.43 -3.98 3.40
N PRO A 137 -17.20 -4.49 3.58
CA PRO A 137 -16.80 -5.89 3.78
C PRO A 137 -16.68 -6.35 5.24
N ALA A 138 -17.23 -5.59 6.20
CA ALA A 138 -17.17 -5.81 7.64
C ALA A 138 -15.74 -5.84 8.18
N ILE A 139 -14.99 -4.76 7.88
CA ILE A 139 -13.60 -4.58 8.32
C ILE A 139 -13.54 -4.62 9.85
N ARG A 140 -12.60 -5.39 10.39
CA ARG A 140 -12.24 -5.41 11.81
C ARG A 140 -10.79 -5.04 12.00
N PHE A 141 -9.89 -5.56 11.19
CA PHE A 141 -8.48 -5.25 11.28
C PHE A 141 -8.03 -4.45 10.06
N TYR A 142 -7.18 -3.45 10.30
CA TYR A 142 -6.46 -2.71 9.27
C TYR A 142 -5.02 -2.50 9.72
N ALA A 143 -4.07 -2.72 8.81
CA ALA A 143 -2.73 -2.16 8.95
C ALA A 143 -2.25 -1.62 7.59
N GLY A 144 -1.73 -0.39 7.59
CA GLY A 144 -1.27 0.28 6.37
C GLY A 144 0.11 0.90 6.56
N ALA A 145 1.02 0.60 5.65
CA ALA A 145 2.32 1.25 5.56
C ALA A 145 2.27 2.35 4.49
N PRO A 146 2.59 3.61 4.84
CA PRO A 146 2.63 4.71 3.88
C PRO A 146 3.62 4.48 2.73
N LEU A 147 3.17 4.71 1.49
CA LEU A 147 3.99 4.70 0.28
C LEU A 147 4.56 6.10 0.08
N ARG A 148 5.84 6.25 0.42
CA ARG A 148 6.52 7.53 0.38
C ARG A 148 7.28 7.72 -0.92
N LEU A 149 7.06 8.88 -1.54
CA LEU A 149 7.73 9.30 -2.77
C LEU A 149 9.12 9.88 -2.48
N SER A 150 9.91 10.08 -3.53
CA SER A 150 11.27 10.60 -3.44
C SER A 150 11.36 12.02 -2.88
N ASP A 151 10.32 12.82 -3.04
CA ASP A 151 10.17 14.16 -2.46
C ASP A 151 9.64 14.13 -1.02
N GLY A 152 9.36 12.95 -0.48
CA GLY A 152 8.88 12.74 0.87
C GLY A 152 7.36 12.72 1.01
N ALA A 153 6.60 12.99 -0.06
CA ALA A 153 5.14 12.96 -0.02
C ALA A 153 4.59 11.53 0.15
N HIS A 154 3.46 11.40 0.85
CA HIS A 154 2.74 10.12 0.98
C HIS A 154 1.68 9.98 -0.13
N ALA A 155 1.96 9.13 -1.11
CA ALA A 155 1.05 8.89 -2.23
C ALA A 155 -0.15 8.03 -1.84
N GLY A 156 0.02 7.16 -0.84
CA GLY A 156 -0.94 6.12 -0.51
C GLY A 156 -0.39 5.13 0.50
N THR A 157 -0.87 3.89 0.47
CA THR A 157 -0.43 2.81 1.35
C THR A 157 -0.37 1.46 0.65
N LEU A 158 0.56 0.60 1.09
CA LEU A 158 0.34 -0.85 1.05
C LEU A 158 -0.37 -1.24 2.35
N CYS A 159 -1.56 -1.82 2.24
CA CYS A 159 -2.34 -2.19 3.42
C CYS A 159 -2.84 -3.63 3.37
N VAL A 160 -3.11 -4.16 4.56
CA VAL A 160 -3.68 -5.47 4.84
C VAL A 160 -4.92 -5.31 5.71
N ILE A 161 -5.97 -6.07 5.39
CA ILE A 161 -7.30 -5.92 5.99
C ILE A 161 -7.86 -7.28 6.33
N ASP A 162 -8.51 -7.39 7.49
CA ASP A 162 -9.24 -8.59 7.89
C ASP A 162 -10.62 -8.27 8.47
N ARG A 163 -11.49 -9.28 8.43
CA ARG A 163 -12.83 -9.34 9.04
C ARG A 163 -12.80 -9.87 10.47
N GLN A 164 -11.61 -10.10 11.02
CA GLN A 164 -11.39 -10.47 12.42
C GLN A 164 -10.38 -9.50 13.05
N PRO A 165 -10.54 -9.16 14.35
CA PRO A 165 -9.54 -8.37 15.07
C PRO A 165 -8.20 -9.08 15.10
N ARG A 166 -7.10 -8.32 14.94
CA ARG A 166 -5.74 -8.85 14.89
C ARG A 166 -4.72 -7.85 15.41
N ARG A 167 -3.50 -8.32 15.61
CA ARG A 167 -2.31 -7.48 15.74
C ARG A 167 -1.22 -8.07 14.88
N LEU A 168 -0.42 -7.21 14.25
CA LEU A 168 0.76 -7.68 13.53
C LEU A 168 1.76 -8.29 14.52
N ASP A 169 2.52 -9.29 14.08
CA ASP A 169 3.74 -9.71 14.76
C ASP A 169 4.96 -8.88 14.32
N ALA A 170 6.16 -9.21 14.80
CA ALA A 170 7.38 -8.48 14.45
C ALA A 170 7.75 -8.64 12.97
N LEU A 171 7.63 -9.85 12.41
CA LEU A 171 7.97 -10.15 11.02
C LEU A 171 7.02 -9.44 10.05
N GLN A 172 5.72 -9.47 10.37
CA GLN A 172 4.68 -8.82 9.57
C GLN A 172 4.84 -7.30 9.58
N ARG A 173 5.17 -6.71 10.75
CA ARG A 173 5.51 -5.28 10.81
C ARG A 173 6.76 -4.95 10.02
N GLU A 174 7.80 -5.78 10.09
CA GLU A 174 9.02 -5.56 9.31
C GLU A 174 8.74 -5.59 7.81
N LEU A 175 7.96 -6.57 7.33
CA LEU A 175 7.59 -6.67 5.93
C LEU A 175 6.79 -5.45 5.46
N LEU A 176 5.72 -5.09 6.18
CA LEU A 176 4.90 -3.93 5.83
C LEU A 176 5.71 -2.63 5.92
N GLY A 177 6.61 -2.50 6.89
CA GLY A 177 7.46 -1.33 7.05
C GLY A 177 8.60 -1.24 6.02
N HIS A 178 8.93 -2.33 5.33
CA HIS A 178 10.05 -2.37 4.38
C HIS A 178 9.83 -1.49 3.14
N TRP A 179 8.57 -1.18 2.81
CA TRP A 179 8.19 -0.36 1.64
C TRP A 179 8.51 1.12 1.80
N ARG A 180 9.12 1.51 2.93
CA ARG A 180 9.76 2.81 3.07
C ARG A 180 10.86 2.93 2.01
N PRO A 181 10.96 4.07 1.29
CA PRO A 181 12.16 4.36 0.53
C PRO A 181 13.33 4.27 1.49
N GLN A 182 14.16 3.25 1.32
CA GLN A 182 15.43 3.16 2.01
C GLN A 182 16.15 4.47 1.69
N PRO A 183 16.55 5.30 2.68
CA PRO A 183 17.47 6.39 2.39
C PRO A 183 18.66 5.68 1.79
N SER A 184 18.84 5.86 0.48
CA SER A 184 19.66 5.02 -0.38
C SER A 184 20.81 4.48 0.44
N ARG A 185 20.88 3.16 0.64
CA ARG A 185 22.16 2.55 1.01
C ARG A 185 23.04 2.95 -0.16
N ARG A 186 23.75 4.06 0.01
CA ARG A 186 24.82 4.51 -0.84
C ARG A 186 25.69 3.27 -0.92
N TRP A 187 25.58 2.59 -2.05
CA TRP A 187 26.46 1.50 -2.43
C TRP A 187 27.85 2.11 -2.27
N LYS A 188 28.48 1.88 -1.12
CA LYS A 188 29.80 2.41 -0.85
C LYS A 188 30.68 1.70 -1.84
N ASP A 189 31.04 2.47 -2.87
CA ASP A 189 32.22 2.38 -3.70
C ASP A 189 32.87 0.99 -3.68
N GLY A 190 32.71 0.29 -4.80
CA GLY A 190 33.50 -0.88 -5.09
C GLY A 190 34.98 -0.61 -4.80
N GLY A 191 35.57 -1.52 -4.01
CA GLY A 191 36.97 -1.88 -4.15
C GLY A 191 38.01 -0.82 -3.82
N ARG A 192 38.21 -0.56 -2.52
CA ARG A 192 39.58 -0.55 -2.00
C ARG A 192 39.63 -1.43 -0.76
N CYS A 193 40.23 -2.61 -0.93
CA CYS A 193 40.66 -3.46 0.18
C CYS A 193 41.52 -2.62 1.12
N ALA A 194 41.12 -2.51 2.39
CA ALA A 194 42.03 -2.11 3.44
C ALA A 194 42.93 -3.32 3.77
N PRO A 195 44.25 -3.16 3.87
CA PRO A 195 45.16 -4.26 4.15
C PRO A 195 44.92 -4.77 5.58
N SER A 196 44.77 -6.08 5.73
CA SER A 196 44.61 -6.73 7.01
C SER A 196 45.85 -6.52 7.89
N ALA A 197 45.64 -5.89 9.05
CA ALA A 197 46.62 -5.88 10.14
C ALA A 197 46.57 -7.22 10.87
N ASN A 198 47.27 -8.23 10.35
CA ASN A 198 47.99 -9.22 11.17
C ASN A 198 48.88 -10.11 10.29
N CYS A 199 50.13 -9.71 10.12
CA CYS A 199 51.21 -10.65 9.83
C CYS A 199 52.49 -10.15 10.52
N ALA A 200 52.46 -10.12 11.85
CA ALA A 200 53.68 -10.07 12.64
C ALA A 200 54.30 -11.47 12.61
N THR A 201 55.33 -11.66 11.77
CA THR A 201 56.60 -12.38 12.03
C THR A 201 57.20 -12.89 10.72
N ALA A 202 58.12 -12.15 10.11
CA ALA A 202 59.23 -12.74 9.35
C ALA A 202 60.32 -11.67 9.10
N ARG A 203 61.55 -12.05 9.43
CA ARG A 203 62.76 -11.22 9.55
C ARG A 203 63.17 -10.60 8.20
N CYS A 204 63.62 -9.34 8.25
CA CYS A 204 64.43 -8.75 7.20
C CYS A 204 65.78 -9.49 7.09
N GLY A 205 66.11 -9.97 5.89
CA GLY A 205 67.45 -10.42 5.48
C GLY A 205 67.85 -9.72 4.18
N PRO A 206 69.15 -9.44 3.95
CA PRO A 206 69.58 -8.47 2.94
C PRO A 206 69.57 -9.05 1.51
N ARG A 207 69.30 -8.17 0.53
CA ARG A 207 69.35 -8.45 -0.91
C ARG A 207 70.79 -8.68 -1.40
N PRO A 208 71.04 -9.64 -2.31
CA PRO A 208 72.21 -9.57 -3.19
C PRO A 208 71.91 -8.72 -4.45
N ARG A 209 73.00 -8.23 -5.05
CA ARG A 209 73.08 -7.19 -6.09
C ARG A 209 72.47 -7.58 -7.43
#